data_AF-A0A2P6QPU7-F1
#
_entry.id   AF-A0A2P6QPU7-F1
#
_cell.length_a   1.000
_cell.length_b   1.000
_cell.length_c   1.000
_cell.angle_alpha   90.00
_cell.angle_beta   90.00
_cell.angle_gamma   90.00
#
_symmetry.space_group_name_H-M   'P 1'
#
loop_
_entity.id
_entity.type
_entity.pdbx_description
1 polymer ?
#
loop_
_entity_poly.entity_id
_entity_poly.type
_entity_poly.pdbx_seq_one_letter_code
_entity_poly.pdbx_strand_id
1 'polypeptide(L)'
;MQKRELNKSGGSSGGASAPPAKRGRPFGSGHGSAAAAAAAAAAAAAADNTAAPSTLLGPSLLVHNAFTAENNKRIVHALQSGLKSELTWALNTLTILSFKEKDDFRKDSNNALTRISGLLDALLTVIDDWRDIALPKEHVRAPRVRNLGANLVVSGFGHEYEVLGSNSTVPHPSLGSGSGEASMLSNVSNLRSSEWWLDEDGLFNLDDEGRAERQQCAVAASNIIRNFSFMQDNENIMAVHRHCLETVFQCIEDYITEDEELVTNALETIVNLSPMLDLQIFGSSKASYIKMTAKRAVQAIVGVLESPVKAWHCAAAELLGRLVINPDNEPFLLPFIPQIHKRLVDLMSLPAIDAQAAAVGALYNFSEVNMDCRLKLANERWAIDRLLKVIKGPHPVPEICRKAAMILESLVSEPQNRGLLLAYENAFAEVLFSDAKYSDIFARILYELTSRPNNKMAAARGIWGM
;
A
#
# COMPACT_ATOMS: atom_id res chain seq x y z
N MET A 1 -64.76 -26.43 -37.80
CA MET A 1 -63.81 -25.30 -37.78
C MET A 1 -62.76 -25.57 -36.72
N GLN A 2 -61.48 -25.60 -37.13
CA GLN A 2 -60.22 -25.72 -36.37
C GLN A 2 -60.15 -26.78 -35.24
N LYS A 3 -59.81 -28.05 -35.53
CA LYS A 3 -58.47 -28.72 -35.61
C LYS A 3 -57.75 -29.01 -34.28
N ARG A 4 -58.03 -30.22 -33.77
CA ARG A 4 -57.17 -31.32 -33.26
C ARG A 4 -56.20 -31.16 -32.08
N GLU A 5 -56.44 -32.06 -31.14
CA GLU A 5 -55.63 -32.55 -30.01
C GLU A 5 -54.33 -33.27 -30.42
N LEU A 6 -53.39 -33.49 -29.49
CA LEU A 6 -53.23 -34.75 -28.71
C LEU A 6 -51.77 -35.01 -28.22
N ASN A 7 -51.65 -35.44 -26.95
CA ASN A 7 -50.71 -36.40 -26.34
C ASN A 7 -49.21 -36.10 -26.02
N LYS A 8 -48.92 -36.01 -24.71
CA LYS A 8 -48.40 -37.04 -23.75
C LYS A 8 -47.14 -37.90 -24.08
N SER A 9 -46.32 -38.08 -23.02
CA SER A 9 -45.27 -39.09 -22.72
C SER A 9 -43.87 -38.84 -23.32
N GLY A 10 -42.71 -39.16 -22.72
CA GLY A 10 -42.30 -39.80 -21.46
C GLY A 10 -40.79 -40.13 -21.52
N GLY A 11 -40.10 -40.16 -20.37
CA GLY A 11 -38.92 -40.98 -20.01
C GLY A 11 -37.64 -41.11 -20.88
N SER A 12 -36.53 -40.63 -20.29
CA SER A 12 -35.21 -41.30 -20.08
C SER A 12 -34.08 -41.34 -21.15
N SER A 13 -32.89 -40.94 -20.66
CA SER A 13 -31.50 -41.37 -20.97
C SER A 13 -30.71 -40.76 -22.14
N GLY A 14 -29.50 -40.25 -21.83
CA GLY A 14 -28.32 -40.35 -22.72
C GLY A 14 -27.58 -39.07 -23.14
N GLY A 15 -26.72 -38.53 -22.26
CA GLY A 15 -25.35 -38.04 -22.55
C GLY A 15 -25.08 -36.95 -23.60
N ALA A 16 -24.73 -35.75 -23.14
CA ALA A 16 -23.69 -34.91 -23.76
C ALA A 16 -23.01 -34.04 -22.68
N SER A 17 -21.68 -34.09 -22.67
CA SER A 17 -20.75 -33.46 -21.73
C SER A 17 -20.91 -31.94 -21.60
N ALA A 18 -21.02 -31.44 -20.36
CA ALA A 18 -20.90 -30.02 -20.03
C ALA A 18 -19.43 -29.57 -19.98
N PRO A 19 -19.10 -28.33 -20.40
CA PRO A 19 -17.75 -27.78 -20.30
C PRO A 19 -17.34 -27.51 -18.85
N PRO A 20 -16.02 -27.46 -18.54
CA PRO A 20 -15.53 -27.34 -17.17
C PRO A 20 -15.93 -26.01 -16.51
N ALA A 21 -16.26 -26.09 -15.22
CA ALA A 21 -16.65 -24.94 -14.40
C ALA A 21 -15.50 -23.93 -14.27
N LYS A 22 -15.75 -22.69 -14.70
CA LYS A 22 -14.89 -21.54 -14.39
C LYS A 22 -14.94 -21.31 -12.87
N ARG A 23 -13.77 -21.23 -12.22
CA ARG A 23 -13.60 -20.88 -10.80
C ARG A 23 -14.45 -19.66 -10.47
N GLY A 24 -15.39 -19.83 -9.55
CA GLY A 24 -16.35 -18.82 -9.14
C GLY A 24 -15.69 -17.67 -8.37
N ARG A 25 -16.14 -16.45 -8.67
CA ARG A 25 -15.99 -15.27 -7.81
C ARG A 25 -16.54 -15.57 -6.41
N PRO A 26 -15.91 -15.09 -5.32
CA PRO A 26 -16.56 -15.07 -4.03
C PRO A 26 -17.66 -14.01 -4.02
N PHE A 27 -18.90 -14.44 -3.78
CA PHE A 27 -20.01 -13.57 -3.42
C PHE A 27 -20.00 -13.30 -1.91
N GLY A 28 -20.16 -12.01 -1.53
CA GLY A 28 -20.53 -11.53 -0.19
C GLY A 28 -19.33 -11.24 0.75
N SER A 29 -18.77 -10.03 0.81
CA SER A 29 -19.25 -8.79 1.46
C SER A 29 -18.98 -8.70 2.97
N GLY A 30 -17.97 -7.87 3.30
CA GLY A 30 -18.00 -6.83 4.34
C GLY A 30 -18.34 -7.24 5.78
N HIS A 31 -17.33 -7.54 6.59
CA HIS A 31 -17.37 -7.40 8.05
C HIS A 31 -15.95 -7.08 8.57
N GLY A 32 -15.45 -5.87 8.25
CA GLY A 32 -14.22 -5.31 8.85
C GLY A 32 -14.49 -4.31 9.97
N SER A 33 -15.73 -3.86 10.14
CA SER A 33 -16.08 -2.75 11.05
C SER A 33 -16.41 -3.18 12.49
N ALA A 34 -16.35 -4.47 12.81
CA ALA A 34 -16.78 -4.98 14.12
C ALA A 34 -15.68 -4.87 15.21
N ALA A 35 -14.40 -4.83 14.85
CA ALA A 35 -13.31 -4.76 15.82
C ALA A 35 -13.14 -3.36 16.45
N ALA A 36 -13.42 -2.29 15.69
CA ALA A 36 -13.34 -0.91 16.20
C ALA A 36 -14.55 -0.54 17.09
N ALA A 37 -15.72 -1.15 16.86
CA ALA A 37 -16.93 -0.88 17.64
C ALA A 37 -16.92 -1.52 19.04
N ALA A 38 -16.23 -2.67 19.21
CA ALA A 38 -16.15 -3.35 20.51
C ALA A 38 -15.30 -2.58 21.53
N ALA A 39 -14.26 -1.86 21.08
CA ALA A 39 -13.43 -1.02 21.95
C ALA A 39 -14.15 0.27 22.40
N ALA A 40 -15.04 0.82 21.55
CA ALA A 40 -15.84 2.01 21.89
C ALA A 40 -17.03 1.69 22.81
N ALA A 41 -17.62 0.49 22.70
CA ALA A 41 -18.76 0.07 23.51
C ALA A 41 -18.39 -0.18 25.00
N ALA A 42 -17.15 -0.59 25.29
CA ALA A 42 -16.69 -0.80 26.67
C ALA A 42 -16.50 0.51 27.46
N ALA A 43 -16.31 1.65 26.77
CA ALA A 43 -16.19 2.97 27.40
C ALA A 43 -17.55 3.66 27.64
N ALA A 44 -18.62 3.22 26.96
CA ALA A 44 -19.94 3.84 27.03
C ALA A 44 -20.85 3.27 28.14
N ALA A 45 -20.48 2.16 28.78
CA ALA A 45 -21.29 1.49 29.80
C ALA A 45 -21.27 2.16 31.19
N ALA A 46 -20.69 3.36 31.33
CA ALA A 46 -20.53 4.05 32.62
C ALA A 46 -21.38 5.33 32.77
N ALA A 47 -22.27 5.67 31.85
CA ALA A 47 -23.06 6.89 31.94
C ALA A 47 -24.53 6.66 31.55
N ASP A 48 -25.29 6.12 32.50
CA ASP A 48 -26.75 6.08 32.44
C ASP A 48 -27.31 7.35 33.10
N ASN A 49 -27.94 8.24 32.32
CA ASN A 49 -29.30 8.75 32.57
C ASN A 49 -29.69 9.95 31.69
N THR A 50 -30.96 9.88 31.25
CA THR A 50 -31.89 10.98 30.93
C THR A 50 -31.72 11.81 29.64
N ALA A 51 -32.42 11.35 28.60
CA ALA A 51 -33.29 12.09 27.67
C ALA A 51 -32.95 13.55 27.25
N ALA A 52 -32.37 13.68 26.05
CA ALA A 52 -32.63 14.76 25.07
C ALA A 52 -32.11 14.32 23.67
N PRO A 53 -32.72 14.74 22.54
CA PRO A 53 -32.27 14.36 21.22
C PRO A 53 -30.91 15.01 20.96
N SER A 54 -29.85 14.21 20.99
CA SER A 54 -28.48 14.72 20.83
C SER A 54 -28.22 14.97 19.34
N THR A 55 -28.36 16.24 19.00
CA THR A 55 -27.93 16.91 17.79
C THR A 55 -26.52 16.52 17.37
N LEU A 56 -26.34 16.41 16.05
CA LEU A 56 -25.05 16.40 15.36
C LEU A 56 -24.10 17.44 15.96
N LEU A 57 -23.12 16.99 16.73
CA LEU A 57 -21.95 17.77 17.11
C LEU A 57 -20.74 17.23 16.34
N GLY A 58 -20.77 17.49 15.04
CA GLY A 58 -19.64 17.47 14.12
C GLY A 58 -19.98 18.41 12.97
N PRO A 59 -19.02 19.15 12.40
CA PRO A 59 -19.30 20.06 11.29
C PRO A 59 -19.78 19.25 10.07
N SER A 60 -21.09 19.23 9.83
CA SER A 60 -21.69 18.71 8.59
C SER A 60 -21.61 19.81 7.53
N LEU A 61 -20.69 19.67 6.58
CA LEU A 61 -20.58 20.57 5.43
C LEU A 61 -21.62 20.15 4.37
N LEU A 62 -22.81 20.75 4.44
CA LEU A 62 -23.81 20.63 3.38
C LEU A 62 -23.32 21.38 2.13
N VAL A 63 -22.55 20.70 1.27
CA VAL A 63 -22.21 21.22 -0.04
C VAL A 63 -23.46 21.14 -0.93
N HIS A 64 -23.92 22.28 -1.44
CA HIS A 64 -25.07 22.31 -2.34
C HIS A 64 -24.81 21.46 -3.59
N ASN A 65 -25.69 20.51 -3.90
CA ASN A 65 -25.58 19.60 -5.06
C ASN A 65 -25.36 20.29 -6.42
N ALA A 66 -25.80 21.55 -6.57
CA ALA A 66 -25.57 22.34 -7.78
C ALA A 66 -24.11 22.82 -7.93
N PHE A 67 -23.39 22.96 -6.81
CA PHE A 67 -22.05 23.56 -6.78
C PHE A 67 -21.07 22.77 -7.64
N THR A 68 -21.02 21.44 -7.50
CA THR A 68 -20.13 20.58 -8.28
C THR A 68 -20.49 20.69 -9.77
N ALA A 69 -21.75 20.47 -10.12
CA ALA A 69 -22.21 20.51 -11.52
C ALA A 69 -21.88 21.83 -12.24
N GLU A 70 -22.01 22.97 -11.55
CA GLU A 70 -21.72 24.30 -12.12
C GLU A 70 -20.22 24.60 -12.20
N ASN A 71 -19.40 24.04 -11.30
CA ASN A 71 -17.98 24.37 -11.18
C ASN A 71 -17.02 23.31 -11.75
N ASN A 72 -17.51 22.19 -12.27
CA ASN A 72 -16.68 21.08 -12.80
C ASN A 72 -15.54 21.53 -13.72
N LYS A 73 -15.84 22.37 -14.72
CA LYS A 73 -14.81 22.87 -15.66
C LYS A 73 -13.84 23.82 -14.99
N ARG A 74 -14.34 24.69 -14.10
CA ARG A 74 -13.51 25.64 -13.37
C ARG A 74 -12.52 24.91 -12.47
N ILE A 75 -12.94 23.84 -11.80
CA ILE A 75 -12.07 23.02 -10.94
C ILE A 75 -10.90 22.46 -11.77
N VAL A 76 -11.17 21.84 -12.91
CA VAL A 76 -10.11 21.28 -13.79
C VAL A 76 -9.17 22.38 -14.29
N HIS A 77 -9.72 23.50 -14.77
CA HIS A 77 -8.89 24.62 -15.23
C HIS A 77 -8.08 25.28 -14.11
N ALA A 78 -8.62 25.35 -12.90
CA ALA A 78 -7.92 25.88 -11.74
C ALA A 78 -6.72 25.02 -11.36
N LEU A 79 -6.86 23.68 -11.38
CA LEU A 79 -5.76 22.73 -11.19
C LEU A 79 -4.67 22.90 -12.27
N GLN A 80 -5.06 23.14 -13.52
CA GLN A 80 -4.15 23.29 -14.67
C GLN A 80 -3.60 24.71 -14.86
N SER A 81 -4.10 25.69 -14.11
CA SER A 81 -3.83 27.11 -14.38
C SER A 81 -2.41 27.54 -14.02
N GLY A 82 -1.73 26.79 -13.14
CA GLY A 82 -0.47 27.19 -12.51
C GLY A 82 -0.62 28.35 -11.50
N LEU A 83 -1.82 28.90 -11.31
CA LEU A 83 -2.08 29.97 -10.36
C LEU A 83 -2.29 29.40 -8.96
N LYS A 84 -1.40 29.78 -8.03
CA LYS A 84 -1.42 29.29 -6.63
C LYS A 84 -2.81 29.42 -5.97
N SER A 85 -3.46 30.58 -6.07
CA SER A 85 -4.77 30.81 -5.43
C SER A 85 -5.87 29.91 -5.99
N GLU A 86 -5.91 29.70 -7.31
CA GLU A 86 -6.91 28.83 -7.94
C GLU A 86 -6.61 27.36 -7.67
N LEU A 87 -5.34 26.95 -7.68
CA LEU A 87 -4.91 25.60 -7.31
C LEU A 87 -5.32 25.28 -5.86
N THR A 88 -5.00 26.15 -4.90
CA THR A 88 -5.40 25.98 -3.50
C THR A 88 -6.91 25.94 -3.33
N TRP A 89 -7.65 26.82 -4.04
CA TRP A 89 -9.12 26.80 -4.02
C TRP A 89 -9.68 25.48 -4.55
N ALA A 90 -9.15 24.98 -5.66
CA ALA A 90 -9.59 23.71 -6.26
C ALA A 90 -9.28 22.51 -5.37
N LEU A 91 -8.08 22.43 -4.79
CA LEU A 91 -7.70 21.36 -3.87
C LEU A 91 -8.54 21.36 -2.60
N ASN A 92 -8.79 22.52 -1.99
CA ASN A 92 -9.65 22.63 -0.81
C ASN A 92 -11.10 22.21 -1.14
N THR A 93 -11.59 22.65 -2.28
CA THR A 93 -12.93 22.28 -2.77
C THR A 93 -13.05 20.76 -2.96
N LEU A 94 -12.08 20.17 -3.66
CA LEU A 94 -12.05 18.73 -3.93
C LEU A 94 -11.82 17.92 -2.67
N THR A 95 -11.06 18.43 -1.69
CA THR A 95 -10.90 17.77 -0.39
C THR A 95 -12.27 17.58 0.27
N ILE A 96 -13.09 18.64 0.31
CA ILE A 96 -14.45 18.56 0.86
C ILE A 96 -15.31 17.59 0.05
N LEU A 97 -15.28 17.67 -1.29
CA LEU A 97 -16.06 16.80 -2.17
C LEU A 97 -15.59 15.34 -2.15
N SER A 98 -14.33 15.07 -1.77
CA SER A 98 -13.79 13.71 -1.71
C SER A 98 -14.28 12.94 -0.48
N PHE A 99 -14.86 13.61 0.51
CA PHE A 99 -15.47 12.94 1.66
C PHE A 99 -16.84 12.37 1.29
N LYS A 100 -17.03 11.09 1.59
CA LYS A 100 -18.32 10.43 1.47
C LYS A 100 -19.12 10.66 2.75
N GLU A 101 -20.23 11.41 2.68
CA GLU A 101 -21.18 11.45 3.80
C GLU A 101 -21.85 10.08 3.98
N LYS A 102 -22.05 9.69 5.25
CA LYS A 102 -22.57 8.38 5.64
C LYS A 102 -23.99 8.10 5.12
N ASP A 103 -24.73 9.15 4.74
CA ASP A 103 -26.14 9.09 4.35
C ASP A 103 -26.39 9.26 2.83
N ASP A 104 -25.34 9.38 2.01
CA ASP A 104 -25.45 9.49 0.56
C ASP A 104 -25.67 8.11 -0.09
N PHE A 105 -26.82 7.50 0.22
CA PHE A 105 -27.32 6.26 -0.42
C PHE A 105 -27.94 6.52 -1.81
N ARG A 106 -27.93 7.77 -2.29
CA ARG A 106 -28.45 8.08 -3.62
C ARG A 106 -27.40 7.68 -4.66
N LYS A 107 -27.81 6.81 -5.57
CA LYS A 107 -27.13 6.35 -6.79
C LYS A 107 -26.60 7.45 -7.73
N ASP A 108 -26.70 8.71 -7.33
CA ASP A 108 -26.25 9.89 -8.06
C ASP A 108 -25.01 10.45 -7.39
N SER A 109 -23.92 9.66 -7.34
CA SER A 109 -22.63 10.11 -6.82
C SER A 109 -22.15 11.31 -7.63
N ASN A 110 -22.42 12.54 -7.14
CA ASN A 110 -22.01 13.79 -7.76
C ASN A 110 -20.46 13.91 -7.86
N ASN A 111 -19.74 13.03 -7.16
CA ASN A 111 -18.29 12.97 -7.05
C ASN A 111 -17.67 11.83 -7.90
N ALA A 112 -18.45 11.24 -8.81
CA ALA A 112 -17.94 10.25 -9.75
C ALA A 112 -16.99 10.90 -10.77
N LEU A 113 -15.80 10.32 -10.94
CA LEU A 113 -14.79 10.75 -11.93
C LEU A 113 -15.35 10.80 -13.36
N THR A 114 -16.39 10.02 -13.66
CA THR A 114 -17.10 10.08 -14.96
C THR A 114 -17.77 11.42 -15.24
N ARG A 115 -18.13 12.19 -14.21
CA ARG A 115 -18.85 13.47 -14.34
C ARG A 115 -17.91 14.65 -14.56
N ILE A 116 -16.66 14.56 -14.11
CA ILE A 116 -15.65 15.61 -14.22
C ILE A 116 -14.53 15.14 -15.14
N SER A 117 -14.75 15.30 -16.45
CA SER A 117 -13.79 14.91 -17.47
C SER A 117 -12.42 15.57 -17.25
N GLY A 118 -11.35 14.77 -17.26
CA GLY A 118 -9.97 15.25 -17.07
C GLY A 118 -9.58 15.58 -15.63
N LEU A 119 -10.46 15.37 -14.64
CA LEU A 119 -10.12 15.64 -13.24
C LEU A 119 -8.98 14.77 -12.72
N LEU A 120 -9.02 13.46 -13.02
CA LEU A 120 -7.97 12.54 -12.58
C LEU A 120 -6.62 12.93 -13.18
N ASP A 121 -6.58 13.22 -14.48
CA ASP A 121 -5.34 13.67 -15.16
C ASP A 121 -4.83 14.99 -14.58
N ALA A 122 -5.72 15.94 -14.28
CA ALA A 122 -5.34 17.21 -13.67
C ALA A 122 -4.76 17.04 -12.25
N LEU A 123 -5.33 16.14 -11.44
CA LEU A 123 -4.78 15.82 -10.12
C LEU A 123 -3.43 15.10 -10.21
N LEU A 124 -3.27 14.17 -11.16
CA LEU A 124 -1.99 13.48 -11.40
C LEU A 124 -0.90 14.47 -11.83
N THR A 125 -1.24 15.43 -12.70
CA THR A 125 -0.31 16.49 -13.12
C THR A 125 0.22 17.29 -11.94
N VAL A 126 -0.60 17.59 -10.92
CA VAL A 126 -0.14 18.29 -9.71
C VAL A 126 0.93 17.48 -8.95
N ILE A 127 0.82 16.15 -8.96
CA ILE A 127 1.81 15.26 -8.35
C ILE A 127 3.08 15.16 -9.22
N ASP A 128 2.92 15.08 -10.54
CA ASP A 128 4.04 15.03 -11.48
C ASP A 128 4.88 16.32 -11.42
N ASP A 129 4.21 17.49 -11.39
CA ASP A 129 4.84 18.80 -11.22
C ASP A 129 5.70 18.88 -9.96
N TRP A 130 5.27 18.25 -8.86
CA TRP A 130 6.07 18.15 -7.64
C TRP A 130 7.28 17.25 -7.84
N ARG A 131 7.11 16.10 -8.49
CA ARG A 131 8.19 15.14 -8.73
C ARG A 131 9.29 15.70 -9.62
N ASP A 132 8.96 16.56 -10.57
CA ASP A 132 9.93 17.22 -11.44
C ASP A 132 10.89 18.16 -10.68
N ILE A 133 10.47 18.68 -9.52
CA ILE A 133 11.24 19.63 -8.70
C ILE A 133 11.70 19.05 -7.35
N ALA A 134 11.30 17.82 -7.02
CA ALA A 134 11.63 17.18 -5.77
C ALA A 134 13.13 16.84 -5.70
N LEU A 135 13.80 17.30 -4.63
CA LEU A 135 15.19 16.94 -4.36
C LEU A 135 15.25 15.61 -3.60
N PRO A 136 16.23 14.73 -3.89
CA PRO A 136 16.47 13.54 -3.07
C PRO A 136 16.72 13.93 -1.61
N LYS A 137 16.14 13.21 -0.63
CA LYS A 137 16.23 13.48 0.82
C LYS A 137 17.65 13.79 1.34
N GLU A 138 18.69 13.29 0.70
CA GLU A 138 20.11 13.57 1.04
C GLU A 138 20.52 15.04 0.85
N HIS A 139 19.77 15.81 0.05
CA HIS A 139 20.04 17.22 -0.26
C HIS A 139 19.08 18.18 0.46
N VAL A 140 18.09 17.67 1.22
CA VAL A 140 17.18 18.50 2.00
C VAL A 140 17.92 18.98 3.25
N ARG A 141 18.35 20.25 3.22
CA ARG A 141 19.00 20.89 4.37
C ARG A 141 18.03 20.88 5.56
N ALA A 142 18.50 20.42 6.72
CA ALA A 142 17.71 20.52 7.96
C ALA A 142 17.26 21.97 8.15
N PRO A 143 16.01 22.21 8.64
CA PRO A 143 15.51 23.56 8.85
C PRO A 143 16.52 24.33 9.70
N ARG A 144 17.14 25.37 9.13
CA ARG A 144 17.94 26.30 9.93
C ARG A 144 16.97 26.98 10.87
N VAL A 145 16.96 26.56 12.13
CA VAL A 145 16.31 27.27 13.22
C VAL A 145 16.83 28.70 13.18
N ARG A 146 15.98 29.65 12.76
CA ARG A 146 16.25 31.07 12.90
C ARG A 146 16.31 31.35 14.40
N ASN A 147 17.51 31.32 14.98
CA ASN A 147 17.77 31.97 16.25
C ASN A 147 17.66 33.49 15.99
N LEU A 148 16.43 33.99 16.06
CA LEU A 148 16.17 35.42 16.15
C LEU A 148 16.90 35.95 17.39
N GLY A 149 17.92 36.76 17.14
CA GLY A 149 18.47 37.77 18.05
C GLY A 149 18.63 37.37 19.50
N ALA A 150 19.76 36.74 19.85
CA ALA A 150 20.21 36.71 21.24
C ALA A 150 21.50 37.46 21.50
N ASN A 151 22.35 37.82 20.51
CA ASN A 151 23.64 38.49 20.80
C ASN A 151 24.19 39.44 19.71
N LEU A 152 23.37 40.04 18.85
CA LEU A 152 23.86 41.02 17.86
C LEU A 152 23.12 42.35 18.00
N VAL A 153 23.89 43.41 18.27
CA VAL A 153 23.44 44.81 18.35
C VAL A 153 23.29 45.36 16.93
N VAL A 154 22.31 44.90 16.16
CA VAL A 154 21.69 45.63 15.03
C VAL A 154 20.36 44.94 14.73
N SER A 155 19.28 45.70 14.91
CA SER A 155 17.93 45.34 14.50
C SER A 155 17.63 46.02 13.17
N GLY A 156 17.06 45.27 12.22
CA GLY A 156 16.21 45.83 11.18
C GLY A 156 16.83 45.94 9.79
N PHE A 157 16.13 45.32 8.84
CA PHE A 157 15.86 45.81 7.48
C PHE A 157 16.87 46.77 6.84
N GLY A 158 17.55 46.31 5.79
CA GLY A 158 18.15 47.21 4.80
C GLY A 158 19.28 46.58 4.01
N HIS A 159 19.15 46.57 2.68
CA HIS A 159 20.14 46.13 1.71
C HIS A 159 21.50 46.84 1.88
N GLU A 160 22.58 46.07 1.96
CA GLU A 160 23.93 46.61 1.75
C GLU A 160 24.26 46.53 0.25
N TYR A 161 24.06 47.66 -0.43
CA TYR A 161 24.69 47.96 -1.71
C TYR A 161 26.17 48.26 -1.43
N GLU A 162 27.08 47.40 -1.90
CA GLU A 162 28.52 47.67 -1.84
C GLU A 162 28.90 48.67 -2.94
N VAL A 163 29.08 49.93 -2.55
CA VAL A 163 29.49 51.03 -3.43
C VAL A 163 30.99 50.93 -3.70
N LEU A 164 31.32 50.86 -4.99
CA LEU A 164 32.66 51.02 -5.55
C LEU A 164 33.43 52.23 -4.99
N GLY A 165 34.63 51.96 -4.47
CA GLY A 165 35.85 52.76 -4.69
C GLY A 165 36.04 54.06 -3.90
N SER A 166 37.12 54.13 -3.11
CA SER A 166 38.18 55.14 -3.32
C SER A 166 39.39 54.94 -2.39
N ASN A 167 40.56 54.99 -3.03
CA ASN A 167 41.92 54.87 -2.53
C ASN A 167 42.26 55.72 -1.29
N SER A 168 43.19 55.24 -0.44
CA SER A 168 44.64 55.48 -0.59
C SER A 168 45.37 55.26 0.74
N THR A 169 46.44 54.46 0.73
CA THR A 169 47.82 54.86 1.09
C THR A 169 48.70 53.62 1.22
N VAL A 170 49.72 53.53 0.34
CA VAL A 170 50.87 52.64 0.45
C VAL A 170 52.02 53.46 1.04
N PRO A 171 52.92 52.87 1.84
CA PRO A 171 54.26 52.67 1.29
C PRO A 171 54.84 51.27 1.59
N HIS A 172 55.47 50.68 0.57
CA HIS A 172 56.40 49.54 0.66
C HIS A 172 57.71 49.95 1.37
N PRO A 173 58.47 48.98 1.90
CA PRO A 173 59.70 48.59 1.17
C PRO A 173 60.07 47.08 1.19
N SER A 174 60.47 46.61 0.00
CA SER A 174 61.59 45.70 -0.39
C SER A 174 62.06 44.48 0.43
N LEU A 175 62.18 43.36 -0.32
CA LEU A 175 63.24 42.32 -0.42
C LEU A 175 63.79 41.59 0.84
N GLY A 176 63.74 40.25 0.82
CA GLY A 176 64.60 39.39 1.64
C GLY A 176 64.28 37.88 1.55
N SER A 177 65.31 37.08 1.23
CA SER A 177 65.38 35.62 1.04
C SER A 177 65.12 34.77 2.30
N GLY A 178 64.74 33.49 2.15
CA GLY A 178 64.98 32.46 3.18
C GLY A 178 64.02 31.27 3.23
N SER A 179 64.55 30.06 2.99
CA SER A 179 63.94 28.72 3.06
C SER A 179 63.50 28.29 4.48
N GLY A 180 62.49 27.41 4.59
CA GLY A 180 62.27 26.59 5.80
C GLY A 180 60.85 26.07 6.07
N GLU A 181 60.56 24.87 5.57
CA GLU A 181 59.72 23.77 6.11
C GLU A 181 58.38 23.98 6.87
N ALA A 182 57.40 23.20 6.37
CA ALA A 182 56.48 22.31 7.09
C ALA A 182 55.20 22.86 7.77
N SER A 183 54.10 22.38 7.19
CA SER A 183 53.00 21.66 7.86
C SER A 183 51.64 22.37 7.93
N MET A 184 50.66 21.64 7.39
CA MET A 184 49.22 21.70 7.65
C MET A 184 48.50 22.98 7.26
N LEU A 185 47.81 22.96 6.12
CA LEU A 185 46.49 23.59 5.88
C LEU A 185 46.05 23.38 4.42
N SER A 186 45.85 22.11 4.02
CA SER A 186 45.10 21.78 2.81
C SER A 186 43.79 21.14 3.24
N ASN A 187 42.77 21.96 3.60
CA ASN A 187 41.37 21.51 3.71
C ASN A 187 40.34 22.63 3.96
N VAL A 188 40.59 23.88 3.50
CA VAL A 188 39.61 24.98 3.68
C VAL A 188 39.10 25.57 2.35
N SER A 189 39.68 25.20 1.21
CA SER A 189 39.29 25.75 -0.10
C SER A 189 38.14 25.01 -0.81
N ASN A 190 37.70 23.84 -0.31
CA ASN A 190 36.61 23.06 -0.94
C ASN A 190 35.25 23.19 -0.22
N LEU A 191 35.19 23.86 0.94
CA LEU A 191 33.92 24.11 1.64
C LEU A 191 33.26 25.41 1.19
N ARG A 192 34.04 26.45 0.90
CA ARG A 192 33.51 27.76 0.46
C ARG A 192 33.02 27.78 -0.99
N SER A 193 33.56 26.91 -1.85
CA SER A 193 33.12 26.82 -3.24
C SER A 193 31.78 26.12 -3.39
N SER A 194 31.32 25.35 -2.40
CA SER A 194 29.99 24.70 -2.45
C SER A 194 28.86 25.61 -1.92
N GLU A 195 29.16 26.58 -1.06
CA GLU A 195 28.13 27.48 -0.51
C GLU A 195 27.66 28.54 -1.51
N TRP A 196 28.53 29.04 -2.39
CA TRP A 196 28.15 30.06 -3.38
C TRP A 196 27.12 29.53 -4.39
N TRP A 197 27.29 28.31 -4.91
CA TRP A 197 26.36 27.75 -5.89
C TRP A 197 24.98 27.38 -5.31
N LEU A 198 24.85 27.24 -3.99
CA LEU A 198 23.60 26.92 -3.30
C LEU A 198 22.77 28.16 -2.92
N ASP A 199 23.39 29.35 -2.86
CA ASP A 199 22.69 30.61 -2.55
C ASP A 199 21.98 31.22 -3.78
N GLU A 200 22.29 30.74 -4.99
CA GLU A 200 21.67 31.15 -6.27
C GLU A 200 20.40 30.35 -6.63
N ASP A 201 19.96 29.41 -5.78
CA ASP A 201 18.78 28.55 -6.00
C ASP A 201 17.44 29.32 -5.98
N GLY A 202 17.44 30.64 -5.85
CA GLY A 202 16.23 31.47 -5.83
C GLY A 202 15.98 32.33 -7.08
N LEU A 203 16.93 32.42 -8.02
CA LEU A 203 16.77 33.33 -9.16
C LEU A 203 16.02 32.69 -10.35
N PHE A 204 16.20 31.38 -10.54
CA PHE A 204 15.54 30.60 -11.60
C PHE A 204 14.93 29.27 -11.12
N ASN A 205 15.25 28.84 -9.90
CA ASN A 205 14.67 27.67 -9.25
C ASN A 205 13.67 28.12 -8.16
N LEU A 206 12.73 27.24 -7.79
CA LEU A 206 11.86 27.49 -6.64
C LEU A 206 12.70 27.50 -5.36
N ASP A 207 12.49 28.52 -4.53
CA ASP A 207 13.05 28.55 -3.18
C ASP A 207 12.48 27.42 -2.30
N ASP A 208 13.09 27.22 -1.13
CA ASP A 208 12.66 26.17 -0.19
C ASP A 208 11.17 26.30 0.17
N GLU A 209 10.66 27.53 0.31
CA GLU A 209 9.26 27.80 0.62
C GLU A 209 8.36 27.40 -0.55
N GLY A 210 8.68 27.84 -1.78
CA GLY A 210 7.94 27.47 -2.98
C GLY A 210 7.90 25.96 -3.22
N ARG A 211 8.99 25.24 -2.91
CA ARG A 211 9.01 23.77 -2.96
C ARG A 211 8.12 23.15 -1.88
N ALA A 212 8.20 23.61 -0.64
CA ALA A 212 7.35 23.11 0.44
C ALA A 212 5.85 23.29 0.13
N GLU A 213 5.46 24.42 -0.47
CA GLU A 213 4.10 24.66 -0.92
C GLU A 213 3.66 23.69 -2.03
N ARG A 214 4.53 23.42 -3.00
CA ARG A 214 4.26 22.44 -4.07
C ARG A 214 4.12 21.01 -3.52
N GLN A 215 4.95 20.63 -2.55
CA GLN A 215 4.82 19.36 -1.84
C GLN A 215 3.45 19.24 -1.16
N GLN A 216 3.00 20.29 -0.46
CA GLN A 216 1.68 20.29 0.17
C GLN A 216 0.54 20.15 -0.84
N CYS A 217 0.65 20.80 -2.01
CA CYS A 217 -0.31 20.60 -3.10
C CYS A 217 -0.33 19.16 -3.61
N ALA A 218 0.83 18.53 -3.79
CA ALA A 218 0.94 17.13 -4.19
C ALA A 218 0.35 16.18 -3.13
N VAL A 219 0.64 16.42 -1.86
CA VAL A 219 0.05 15.66 -0.73
C VAL A 219 -1.47 15.79 -0.75
N ALA A 220 -2.01 17.01 -0.89
CA ALA A 220 -3.45 17.23 -0.97
C ALA A 220 -4.08 16.51 -2.19
N ALA A 221 -3.45 16.60 -3.36
CA ALA A 221 -3.90 15.89 -4.56
C ALA A 221 -3.90 14.36 -4.37
N SER A 222 -2.82 13.81 -3.78
CA SER A 222 -2.72 12.37 -3.48
C SER A 222 -3.79 11.90 -2.49
N ASN A 223 -4.14 12.73 -1.51
CA ASN A 223 -5.20 12.43 -0.53
C ASN A 223 -6.59 12.42 -1.20
N ILE A 224 -6.85 13.37 -2.11
CA ILE A 224 -8.08 13.38 -2.92
C ILE A 224 -8.19 12.11 -3.76
N ILE A 225 -7.11 11.71 -4.45
CA ILE A 225 -7.05 10.47 -5.25
C ILE A 225 -7.30 9.26 -4.34
N ARG A 226 -6.66 9.21 -3.18
CA ARG A 226 -6.85 8.18 -2.17
C ARG A 226 -8.30 8.09 -1.73
N ASN A 227 -8.96 9.20 -1.44
CA ASN A 227 -10.38 9.23 -1.06
C ASN A 227 -11.29 8.78 -2.21
N PHE A 228 -11.01 9.18 -3.45
CA PHE A 228 -11.74 8.69 -4.62
C PHE A 228 -11.63 7.17 -4.79
N SER A 229 -10.51 6.54 -4.43
CA SER A 229 -10.36 5.09 -4.49
C SER A 229 -11.33 4.31 -3.58
N PHE A 230 -11.89 4.94 -2.54
CA PHE A 230 -12.91 4.34 -1.67
C PHE A 230 -14.34 4.46 -2.23
N MET A 231 -14.52 5.13 -3.38
CA MET A 231 -15.82 5.27 -4.05
C MET A 231 -15.98 4.19 -5.13
N GLN A 232 -17.03 3.36 -5.02
CA GLN A 232 -17.29 2.21 -5.91
C GLN A 232 -17.40 2.60 -7.40
N ASP A 233 -17.89 3.81 -7.70
CA ASP A 233 -17.98 4.29 -9.09
C ASP A 233 -16.61 4.68 -9.68
N ASN A 234 -15.64 5.01 -8.82
CA ASN A 234 -14.32 5.51 -9.21
C ASN A 234 -13.26 4.40 -9.28
N GLU A 235 -13.37 3.37 -8.44
CA GLU A 235 -12.36 2.29 -8.37
C GLU A 235 -12.09 1.64 -9.73
N ASN A 236 -13.15 1.37 -10.51
CA ASN A 236 -13.05 0.78 -11.85
C ASN A 236 -12.28 1.68 -12.81
N ILE A 237 -12.54 2.99 -12.77
CA ILE A 237 -11.93 3.99 -13.66
C ILE A 237 -10.45 4.12 -13.33
N MET A 238 -10.13 4.24 -12.04
CA MET A 238 -8.77 4.40 -11.55
C MET A 238 -7.93 3.15 -11.81
N ALA A 239 -8.48 1.94 -11.61
CA ALA A 239 -7.78 0.67 -11.82
C ALA A 239 -7.41 0.41 -13.30
N VAL A 240 -8.09 1.04 -14.26
CA VAL A 240 -7.75 0.93 -15.69
C VAL A 240 -7.04 2.18 -16.24
N HIS A 241 -6.76 3.15 -15.37
CA HIS A 241 -6.08 4.41 -15.71
C HIS A 241 -4.57 4.25 -15.57
N ARG A 242 -3.88 4.05 -16.69
CA ARG A 242 -2.43 3.74 -16.72
C ARG A 242 -1.61 4.78 -15.97
N HIS A 243 -1.85 6.07 -16.22
CA HIS A 243 -1.13 7.15 -15.56
C HIS A 243 -1.33 7.14 -14.03
N CYS A 244 -2.55 6.83 -13.56
CA CYS A 244 -2.86 6.80 -12.13
C CYS A 244 -2.03 5.71 -11.43
N LEU A 245 -2.02 4.51 -12.01
CA LEU A 245 -1.25 3.40 -11.48
C LEU A 245 0.26 3.67 -11.58
N GLU A 246 0.73 4.24 -12.68
CA GLU A 246 2.12 4.64 -12.87
C GLU A 246 2.59 5.58 -11.75
N THR A 247 1.85 6.66 -11.47
CA THR A 247 2.17 7.61 -10.40
C THR A 247 2.14 6.96 -9.02
N VAL A 248 1.11 6.15 -8.73
CA VAL A 248 0.98 5.45 -7.44
C VAL A 248 2.12 4.46 -7.22
N PHE A 249 2.48 3.66 -8.22
CA PHE A 249 3.59 2.71 -8.10
C PHE A 249 4.95 3.41 -8.04
N GLN A 250 5.10 4.58 -8.66
CA GLN A 250 6.32 5.37 -8.50
C GLN A 250 6.49 5.86 -7.06
N CYS A 251 5.41 6.34 -6.41
CA CYS A 251 5.45 6.68 -4.98
C CYS A 251 5.83 5.48 -4.09
N ILE A 252 5.37 4.28 -4.44
CA ILE A 252 5.71 3.05 -3.70
C ILE A 252 7.16 2.64 -3.96
N GLU A 253 7.67 2.80 -5.19
CA GLU A 253 9.06 2.49 -5.54
C GLU A 253 10.04 3.42 -4.79
N ASP A 254 9.69 4.70 -4.69
CA ASP A 254 10.52 5.73 -4.07
C ASP A 254 10.30 5.84 -2.54
N TYR A 255 9.68 4.85 -1.88
CA TYR A 255 9.22 4.95 -0.48
C TYR A 255 10.30 5.37 0.55
N ILE A 256 11.57 5.17 0.24
CA ILE A 256 12.71 5.59 1.08
C ILE A 256 12.89 7.11 1.01
N THR A 257 12.85 7.68 -0.18
CA THR A 257 13.15 9.09 -0.47
C THR A 257 11.90 9.96 -0.59
N GLU A 258 10.73 9.37 -0.76
CA GLU A 258 9.47 10.09 -0.93
C GLU A 258 8.90 10.59 0.39
N ASP A 259 8.05 11.61 0.33
CA ASP A 259 7.24 12.07 1.47
C ASP A 259 6.37 10.95 2.07
N GLU A 260 6.33 10.84 3.39
CA GLU A 260 5.65 9.74 4.09
C GLU A 260 4.13 9.73 3.84
N GLU A 261 3.51 10.90 3.68
CA GLU A 261 2.07 11.02 3.40
C GLU A 261 1.79 10.63 1.94
N LEU A 262 2.66 10.99 1.00
CA LEU A 262 2.54 10.54 -0.41
C LEU A 262 2.63 9.01 -0.52
N VAL A 263 3.57 8.38 0.19
CA VAL A 263 3.72 6.92 0.23
C VAL A 263 2.48 6.26 0.85
N THR A 264 2.00 6.81 1.97
CA THR A 264 0.83 6.28 2.68
C THR A 264 -0.42 6.37 1.81
N ASN A 265 -0.67 7.54 1.18
CA ASN A 265 -1.79 7.72 0.27
C ASN A 265 -1.71 6.79 -0.94
N ALA A 266 -0.52 6.58 -1.50
CA ALA A 266 -0.30 5.66 -2.61
C ALA A 266 -0.60 4.20 -2.22
N LEU A 267 -0.11 3.74 -1.07
CA LEU A 267 -0.37 2.38 -0.57
C LEU A 267 -1.85 2.13 -0.30
N GLU A 268 -2.53 3.07 0.35
CA GLU A 268 -3.97 2.94 0.62
C GLU A 268 -4.79 2.97 -0.68
N THR A 269 -4.42 3.85 -1.62
CA THR A 269 -5.03 3.88 -2.96
C THR A 269 -4.90 2.53 -3.65
N ILE A 270 -3.69 1.99 -3.76
CA ILE A 270 -3.48 0.75 -4.52
C ILE A 270 -4.09 -0.48 -3.83
N VAL A 271 -4.10 -0.53 -2.49
CA VAL A 271 -4.75 -1.60 -1.75
C VAL A 271 -6.25 -1.62 -2.06
N ASN A 272 -6.89 -0.45 -2.16
CA ASN A 272 -8.30 -0.37 -2.56
C ASN A 272 -8.53 -0.82 -4.01
N LEU A 273 -7.67 -0.39 -4.94
CA LEU A 273 -7.79 -0.74 -6.37
C LEU A 273 -7.38 -2.19 -6.68
N SER A 274 -6.65 -2.85 -5.78
CA SER A 274 -6.04 -4.17 -6.01
C SER A 274 -6.99 -5.29 -6.46
N PRO A 275 -8.28 -5.39 -6.05
CA PRO A 275 -9.17 -6.44 -6.54
C PRO A 275 -9.46 -6.35 -8.06
N MET A 276 -9.23 -5.17 -8.64
CA MET A 276 -9.46 -4.86 -10.05
C MET A 276 -8.16 -4.68 -10.84
N LEU A 277 -7.02 -4.71 -10.16
CA LEU A 277 -5.73 -4.41 -10.77
C LEU A 277 -5.25 -5.58 -11.64
N ASP A 278 -4.95 -5.27 -12.89
CA ASP A 278 -4.24 -6.12 -13.83
C ASP A 278 -2.89 -5.47 -14.17
N LEU A 279 -1.80 -6.15 -13.80
CA LEU A 279 -0.43 -5.69 -14.01
C LEU A 279 -0.04 -5.61 -15.49
N GLN A 280 -0.79 -6.26 -16.40
CA GLN A 280 -0.58 -6.15 -17.85
C GLN A 280 -0.79 -4.72 -18.37
N ILE A 281 -1.48 -3.86 -17.61
CA ILE A 281 -1.66 -2.46 -17.98
C ILE A 281 -0.34 -1.74 -18.23
N PHE A 282 0.74 -2.12 -17.54
CA PHE A 282 2.08 -1.55 -17.72
C PHE A 282 2.76 -1.97 -19.02
N GLY A 283 2.29 -3.04 -19.66
CA GLY A 283 2.73 -3.46 -21.01
C GLY A 283 1.80 -2.99 -22.13
N SER A 284 0.71 -2.27 -21.82
CA SER A 284 -0.28 -1.84 -22.82
C SER A 284 0.26 -0.75 -23.76
N SER A 285 -0.37 -0.61 -24.94
CA SER A 285 -0.10 0.44 -25.93
C SER A 285 -0.62 1.83 -25.55
N LYS A 286 -1.26 1.97 -24.37
CA LYS A 286 -1.72 3.27 -23.86
C LYS A 286 -0.52 4.19 -23.61
N ALA A 287 -0.75 5.50 -23.69
CA ALA A 287 0.27 6.49 -23.35
C ALA A 287 0.82 6.21 -21.94
N SER A 288 2.14 6.14 -21.86
CA SER A 288 2.90 5.97 -20.62
C SER A 288 3.57 7.30 -20.32
N TYR A 289 3.36 7.77 -19.10
CA TYR A 289 3.93 9.03 -18.61
C TYR A 289 5.18 8.72 -17.78
N ILE A 290 5.14 7.63 -17.02
CA ILE A 290 6.25 7.13 -16.22
C ILE A 290 6.62 5.74 -16.73
N LYS A 291 7.93 5.45 -16.92
CA LYS A 291 8.43 4.16 -17.43
C LYS A 291 8.30 3.01 -16.42
N MET A 292 7.11 2.79 -15.87
CA MET A 292 6.80 1.68 -14.96
C MET A 292 6.55 0.39 -15.76
N THR A 293 7.07 -0.72 -15.24
CA THR A 293 6.82 -2.06 -15.79
C THR A 293 6.19 -2.94 -14.73
N ALA A 294 5.47 -3.98 -15.11
CA ALA A 294 4.88 -4.93 -14.16
C ALA A 294 5.93 -5.51 -13.19
N LYS A 295 7.13 -5.80 -13.70
CA LYS A 295 8.25 -6.28 -12.86
C LYS A 295 8.67 -5.24 -11.81
N ARG A 296 8.84 -3.97 -12.22
CA ARG A 296 9.19 -2.87 -11.31
C ARG A 296 8.10 -2.63 -10.27
N ALA A 297 6.84 -2.68 -10.68
CA ALA A 297 5.69 -2.55 -9.78
C ALA A 297 5.70 -3.62 -8.69
N VAL A 298 5.94 -4.90 -9.03
CA VAL A 298 6.05 -5.98 -8.04
C VAL A 298 7.28 -5.80 -7.15
N GLN A 299 8.43 -5.40 -7.72
CA GLN A 299 9.66 -5.11 -6.96
C GLN A 299 9.45 -3.99 -5.94
N ALA A 300 8.71 -2.94 -6.31
CA ALA A 300 8.37 -1.85 -5.40
C ALA A 300 7.56 -2.35 -4.19
N ILE A 301 6.54 -3.19 -4.43
CA ILE A 301 5.75 -3.78 -3.32
C ILE A 301 6.62 -4.66 -2.43
N VAL A 302 7.48 -5.50 -3.02
CA VAL A 302 8.41 -6.35 -2.27
C VAL A 302 9.40 -5.51 -1.45
N GLY A 303 9.87 -4.38 -2.00
CA GLY A 303 10.70 -3.42 -1.27
C GLY A 303 9.98 -2.84 -0.05
N VAL A 304 8.73 -2.39 -0.21
CA VAL A 304 7.91 -1.87 0.91
C VAL A 304 7.56 -2.94 1.94
N LEU A 305 7.47 -4.22 1.55
CA LEU A 305 7.26 -5.33 2.48
C LEU A 305 8.42 -5.47 3.49
N GLU A 306 9.62 -5.00 3.15
CA GLU A 306 10.78 -4.93 4.03
C GLU A 306 10.85 -3.64 4.87
N SER A 307 9.92 -2.71 4.67
CA SER A 307 9.88 -1.43 5.38
C SER A 307 9.83 -1.59 6.91
N PRO A 308 10.55 -0.72 7.67
CA PRO A 308 10.42 -0.64 9.12
C PRO A 308 9.08 -0.04 9.56
N VAL A 309 8.36 0.67 8.67
CA VAL A 309 7.08 1.29 8.98
C VAL A 309 5.98 0.23 9.00
N LYS A 310 5.39 0.00 10.18
CA LYS A 310 4.39 -1.05 10.40
C LYS A 310 3.21 -0.97 9.42
N ALA A 311 2.64 0.22 9.25
CA ALA A 311 1.50 0.42 8.36
C ALA A 311 1.84 0.02 6.92
N TRP A 312 3.04 0.35 6.45
CA TRP A 312 3.45 0.12 5.06
C TRP A 312 3.69 -1.35 4.76
N HIS A 313 4.42 -2.09 5.63
CA HIS A 313 4.61 -3.51 5.38
C HIS A 313 3.31 -4.31 5.52
N CYS A 314 2.35 -3.86 6.34
CA CYS A 314 1.03 -4.48 6.42
C CYS A 314 0.24 -4.27 5.12
N ALA A 315 0.24 -3.02 4.61
CA ALA A 315 -0.41 -2.68 3.35
C ALA A 315 0.22 -3.43 2.17
N ALA A 316 1.54 -3.55 2.12
CA ALA A 316 2.24 -4.33 1.10
C ALA A 316 1.91 -5.83 1.17
N ALA A 317 1.85 -6.41 2.36
CA ALA A 317 1.44 -7.80 2.54
C ALA A 317 0.00 -8.03 2.05
N GLU A 318 -0.92 -7.16 2.45
CA GLU A 318 -2.32 -7.20 2.01
C GLU A 318 -2.45 -7.04 0.49
N LEU A 319 -1.73 -6.09 -0.09
CA LEU A 319 -1.69 -5.85 -1.54
C LEU A 319 -1.24 -7.10 -2.30
N LEU A 320 -0.12 -7.72 -1.91
CA LEU A 320 0.34 -8.97 -2.52
C LEU A 320 -0.70 -10.09 -2.41
N GLY A 321 -1.31 -10.22 -1.23
CA GLY A 321 -2.39 -11.18 -0.98
C GLY A 321 -3.61 -10.95 -1.86
N ARG A 322 -3.98 -9.70 -2.16
CA ARG A 322 -5.11 -9.37 -3.05
C ARG A 322 -4.75 -9.54 -4.52
N LEU A 323 -3.55 -9.16 -4.93
CA LEU A 323 -3.11 -9.26 -6.33
C LEU A 323 -3.01 -10.69 -6.83
N VAL A 324 -2.58 -11.62 -5.99
CA VAL A 324 -2.42 -13.03 -6.38
C VAL A 324 -3.76 -13.73 -6.65
N ILE A 325 -4.88 -13.16 -6.19
CA ILE A 325 -6.22 -13.70 -6.48
C ILE A 325 -6.54 -13.59 -7.98
N ASN A 326 -6.01 -12.56 -8.66
CA ASN A 326 -6.17 -12.41 -10.09
C ASN A 326 -5.14 -13.30 -10.83
N PRO A 327 -5.59 -14.33 -11.58
CA PRO A 327 -4.67 -15.24 -12.29
C PRO A 327 -3.82 -14.53 -13.34
N ASP A 328 -4.28 -13.41 -13.90
CA ASP A 328 -3.53 -12.64 -14.90
C ASP A 328 -2.28 -11.98 -14.30
N ASN A 329 -2.26 -11.79 -12.97
CA ASN A 329 -1.12 -11.24 -12.23
C ASN A 329 -0.09 -12.31 -11.84
N GLU A 330 -0.48 -13.59 -11.81
CA GLU A 330 0.36 -14.70 -11.35
C GLU A 330 1.74 -14.75 -12.03
N PRO A 331 1.87 -14.63 -13.38
CA PRO A 331 3.17 -14.71 -14.04
C PRO A 331 4.18 -13.64 -13.58
N PHE A 332 3.68 -12.49 -13.12
CA PHE A 332 4.52 -11.39 -12.62
C PHE A 332 4.93 -11.58 -11.16
N LEU A 333 4.12 -12.28 -10.37
CA LEU A 333 4.36 -12.55 -8.95
C LEU A 333 5.26 -13.77 -8.72
N LEU A 334 5.13 -14.83 -9.54
CA LEU A 334 5.87 -16.09 -9.38
C LEU A 334 7.40 -15.95 -9.20
N PRO A 335 8.09 -15.07 -9.94
CA PRO A 335 9.53 -14.88 -9.76
C PRO A 335 9.94 -14.39 -8.36
N PHE A 336 9.02 -13.72 -7.65
CA PHE A 336 9.27 -13.10 -6.35
C PHE A 336 8.79 -13.93 -5.16
N ILE A 337 8.08 -15.04 -5.40
CA ILE A 337 7.49 -15.89 -4.35
C ILE A 337 8.48 -16.27 -3.23
N PRO A 338 9.74 -16.69 -3.50
CA PRO A 338 10.66 -17.02 -2.41
C PRO A 338 10.94 -15.84 -1.46
N GLN A 339 11.07 -14.62 -2.02
CA GLN A 339 11.31 -13.41 -1.22
C GLN A 339 10.05 -13.03 -0.43
N ILE A 340 8.89 -13.09 -1.09
CA ILE A 340 7.59 -12.80 -0.49
C ILE A 340 7.30 -13.76 0.67
N HIS A 341 7.41 -15.09 0.45
CA HIS A 341 7.13 -16.08 1.49
C HIS A 341 8.03 -15.92 2.70
N LYS A 342 9.35 -15.81 2.49
CA LYS A 342 10.31 -15.56 3.57
C LYS A 342 9.90 -14.36 4.42
N ARG A 343 9.59 -13.23 3.78
CA ARG A 343 9.25 -12.00 4.50
C ARG A 343 7.88 -12.07 5.18
N LEU A 344 6.86 -12.67 4.57
CA LEU A 344 5.55 -12.88 5.19
C LEU A 344 5.64 -13.81 6.40
N VAL A 345 6.45 -14.87 6.30
CA VAL A 345 6.71 -15.79 7.42
C VAL A 345 7.40 -15.05 8.56
N ASP A 346 8.30 -14.10 8.28
CA ASP A 346 8.91 -13.20 9.29
C ASP A 346 7.89 -12.26 9.93
N LEU A 347 7.02 -11.62 9.14
CA LEU A 347 5.97 -10.73 9.64
C LEU A 347 4.99 -11.44 10.58
N MET A 348 4.66 -12.71 10.32
CA MET A 348 3.82 -13.54 11.18
C MET A 348 4.39 -13.72 12.61
N SER A 349 5.71 -13.53 12.80
CA SER A 349 6.37 -13.65 14.10
C SER A 349 6.43 -12.35 14.88
N LEU A 350 6.09 -11.22 14.27
CA LEU A 350 6.07 -9.95 14.97
C LEU A 350 4.92 -9.96 16.01
N PRO A 351 5.11 -9.37 17.20
CA PRO A 351 4.06 -9.23 18.20
C PRO A 351 3.07 -8.11 17.83
N ALA A 352 2.64 -8.10 16.57
CA ALA A 352 1.76 -7.10 15.99
C ALA A 352 0.59 -7.81 15.30
N ILE A 353 -0.59 -7.68 15.88
CA ILE A 353 -1.82 -8.36 15.45
C ILE A 353 -2.11 -8.08 13.97
N ASP A 354 -2.02 -6.82 13.55
CA ASP A 354 -2.33 -6.42 12.17
C ASP A 354 -1.32 -7.01 11.18
N ALA A 355 -0.03 -7.06 11.54
CA ALA A 355 1.02 -7.62 10.69
C ALA A 355 0.87 -9.13 10.56
N GLN A 356 0.54 -9.81 11.65
CA GLN A 356 0.26 -11.24 11.64
C GLN A 356 -0.99 -11.56 10.82
N ALA A 357 -2.05 -10.77 10.95
CA ALA A 357 -3.28 -10.91 10.18
C ALA A 357 -3.04 -10.68 8.67
N ALA A 358 -2.31 -9.63 8.29
CA ALA A 358 -1.95 -9.35 6.90
C ALA A 358 -1.08 -10.46 6.31
N ALA A 359 -0.07 -10.93 7.05
CA ALA A 359 0.82 -11.99 6.61
C ALA A 359 0.09 -13.33 6.39
N VAL A 360 -0.72 -13.77 7.36
CA VAL A 360 -1.51 -15.00 7.25
C VAL A 360 -2.56 -14.87 6.13
N GLY A 361 -3.20 -13.71 6.00
CA GLY A 361 -4.14 -13.44 4.93
C GLY A 361 -3.50 -13.56 3.54
N ALA A 362 -2.30 -13.01 3.36
CA ALA A 362 -1.56 -13.12 2.11
C ALA A 362 -1.09 -14.55 1.84
N LEU A 363 -0.48 -15.22 2.82
CA LEU A 363 -0.01 -16.61 2.69
C LEU A 363 -1.15 -17.58 2.34
N TYR A 364 -2.35 -17.37 2.92
CA TYR A 364 -3.54 -18.13 2.58
C TYR A 364 -3.91 -17.99 1.11
N ASN A 365 -3.90 -16.76 0.58
CA ASN A 365 -4.20 -16.56 -0.84
C ASN A 365 -3.12 -17.18 -1.74
N PHE A 366 -1.83 -17.04 -1.39
CA PHE A 366 -0.75 -17.69 -2.14
C PHE A 366 -0.84 -19.22 -2.13
N SER A 367 -1.24 -19.85 -1.02
CA SER A 367 -1.37 -21.31 -0.95
C SER A 367 -2.50 -21.87 -1.83
N GLU A 368 -3.51 -21.07 -2.14
CA GLU A 368 -4.67 -21.47 -2.94
C GLU A 368 -4.47 -21.31 -4.46
N VAL A 369 -3.41 -20.62 -4.88
CA VAL A 369 -3.13 -20.29 -6.28
C VAL A 369 -2.68 -21.52 -7.05
N ASN A 370 -1.50 -22.05 -6.73
CA ASN A 370 -0.90 -23.17 -7.44
C ASN A 370 -0.06 -24.07 -6.52
N MET A 371 0.34 -25.22 -7.07
CA MET A 371 1.19 -26.20 -6.39
C MET A 371 2.56 -25.62 -6.02
N ASP A 372 3.20 -24.86 -6.91
CA ASP A 372 4.55 -24.31 -6.71
C ASP A 372 4.63 -23.37 -5.49
N CYS A 373 3.62 -22.53 -5.27
CA CYS A 373 3.48 -21.71 -4.07
C CYS A 373 3.42 -22.58 -2.80
N ARG A 374 2.62 -23.66 -2.80
CA ARG A 374 2.53 -24.58 -1.66
C ARG A 374 3.85 -25.29 -1.37
N LEU A 375 4.54 -25.76 -2.40
CA LEU A 375 5.84 -26.41 -2.25
C LEU A 375 6.88 -25.44 -1.69
N LYS A 376 6.95 -24.22 -2.24
CA LYS A 376 7.89 -23.19 -1.76
C LYS A 376 7.57 -22.74 -0.34
N LEU A 377 6.30 -22.58 0.02
CA LEU A 377 5.90 -22.19 1.38
C LEU A 377 6.24 -23.29 2.41
N ALA A 378 5.99 -24.56 2.10
CA ALA A 378 6.32 -25.66 3.00
C ALA A 378 7.84 -25.80 3.23
N ASN A 379 8.65 -25.46 2.22
CA ASN A 379 10.11 -25.43 2.32
C ASN A 379 10.66 -24.17 2.99
N GLU A 380 9.83 -23.14 3.20
CA GLU A 380 10.27 -21.91 3.85
C GLU A 380 10.55 -22.17 5.34
N ARG A 381 11.69 -21.67 5.81
CA ARG A 381 12.16 -21.98 7.15
C ARG A 381 11.18 -21.42 8.18
N TRP A 382 10.80 -22.27 9.14
CA TRP A 382 9.88 -21.93 10.24
C TRP A 382 8.43 -21.65 9.82
N ALA A 383 8.05 -21.82 8.55
CA ALA A 383 6.68 -21.55 8.11
C ALA A 383 5.66 -22.39 8.90
N ILE A 384 5.89 -23.70 8.99
CA ILE A 384 5.00 -24.64 9.70
C ILE A 384 4.97 -24.35 11.21
N ASP A 385 6.14 -24.16 11.85
CA ASP A 385 6.24 -23.82 13.27
C ASP A 385 5.45 -22.53 13.61
N ARG A 386 5.60 -21.50 12.77
CA ARG A 386 4.98 -20.19 13.00
C ARG A 386 3.47 -20.25 12.77
N LEU A 387 3.00 -20.99 11.77
CA LEU A 387 1.57 -21.25 11.57
C LEU A 387 0.97 -21.97 12.78
N LEU A 388 1.64 -23.00 13.30
CA LEU A 388 1.20 -23.70 14.52
C LEU A 388 1.16 -22.77 15.73
N LYS A 389 2.13 -21.86 15.87
CA LYS A 389 2.15 -20.85 16.94
C LYS A 389 0.95 -19.90 16.83
N VAL A 390 0.56 -19.47 15.63
CA VAL A 390 -0.63 -18.64 15.40
C VAL A 390 -1.91 -19.38 15.79
N ILE A 391 -2.00 -20.67 15.47
CA ILE A 391 -3.20 -21.49 15.75
C ILE A 391 -3.35 -21.76 17.25
N LYS A 392 -2.24 -22.06 17.94
CA LYS A 392 -2.24 -22.35 19.39
C LYS A 392 -2.36 -21.08 20.26
N GLY A 393 -2.04 -19.90 19.73
CA GLY A 393 -2.12 -18.63 20.45
C GLY A 393 -3.49 -17.96 20.35
N PRO A 394 -3.95 -17.23 21.38
CA PRO A 394 -5.17 -16.44 21.28
C PRO A 394 -4.95 -15.24 20.34
N HIS A 395 -5.62 -15.23 19.18
CA HIS A 395 -5.68 -14.08 18.27
C HIS A 395 -7.03 -13.37 18.41
N PRO A 396 -7.10 -12.02 18.42
CA PRO A 396 -8.38 -11.30 18.57
C PRO A 396 -9.33 -11.50 17.39
N VAL A 397 -8.81 -11.91 16.23
CA VAL A 397 -9.59 -12.23 15.04
C VAL A 397 -9.51 -13.75 14.78
N PRO A 398 -10.55 -14.53 15.13
CA PRO A 398 -10.53 -16.01 15.01
C PRO A 398 -10.33 -16.52 13.58
N GLU A 399 -10.74 -15.72 12.60
CA GLU A 399 -10.58 -16.01 11.18
C GLU A 399 -9.10 -16.16 10.77
N ILE A 400 -8.18 -15.49 11.46
CA ILE A 400 -6.74 -15.60 11.18
C ILE A 400 -6.21 -16.98 11.57
N CYS A 401 -6.56 -17.47 12.75
CA CYS A 401 -6.22 -18.83 13.18
C CYS A 401 -6.85 -19.89 12.26
N ARG A 402 -8.10 -19.67 11.80
CA ARG A 402 -8.77 -20.55 10.82
C ARG A 402 -8.01 -20.59 9.49
N LYS A 403 -7.62 -19.43 8.95
CA LYS A 403 -6.80 -19.34 7.73
C LYS A 403 -5.45 -20.02 7.90
N ALA A 404 -4.78 -19.85 9.03
CA ALA A 404 -3.53 -20.54 9.32
C ALA A 404 -3.69 -22.07 9.30
N ALA A 405 -4.77 -22.60 9.88
CA ALA A 405 -5.09 -24.03 9.82
C ALA A 405 -5.37 -24.50 8.38
N MET A 406 -6.12 -23.71 7.59
CA MET A 406 -6.35 -24.03 6.17
C MET A 406 -5.09 -23.97 5.31
N ILE A 407 -4.13 -23.08 5.62
CA ILE A 407 -2.82 -23.09 4.96
C ILE A 407 -2.16 -24.45 5.18
N LEU A 408 -2.09 -24.93 6.44
CA LEU A 408 -1.51 -26.24 6.74
C LEU A 408 -2.24 -27.38 6.02
N GLU A 409 -3.57 -27.35 5.98
CA GLU A 409 -4.38 -28.31 5.21
C GLU A 409 -4.01 -28.31 3.71
N SER A 410 -3.92 -27.12 3.12
CA SER A 410 -3.53 -26.91 1.73
C SER A 410 -2.11 -27.45 1.47
N LEU A 411 -1.16 -27.21 2.39
CA LEU A 411 0.22 -27.73 2.30
C LEU A 411 0.31 -29.26 2.37
N VAL A 412 -0.49 -29.91 3.23
CA VAL A 412 -0.54 -31.38 3.39
C VAL A 412 -1.08 -32.06 2.15
N SER A 413 -2.00 -31.41 1.43
CA SER A 413 -2.61 -31.95 0.21
C SER A 413 -1.57 -32.28 -0.88
N GLU A 414 -0.38 -31.65 -0.80
CA GLU A 414 0.73 -31.89 -1.73
C GLU A 414 1.62 -33.05 -1.29
N PRO A 415 1.72 -34.14 -2.08
CA PRO A 415 2.47 -35.34 -1.69
C PRO A 415 3.96 -35.07 -1.40
N GLN A 416 4.55 -34.09 -2.08
CA GLN A 416 5.97 -33.74 -1.94
C GLN A 416 6.27 -33.08 -0.59
N ASN A 417 5.29 -32.40 0.01
CA ASN A 417 5.44 -31.75 1.31
C ASN A 417 5.33 -32.74 2.48
N ARG A 418 4.82 -33.95 2.25
CA ARG A 418 4.56 -34.96 3.29
C ARG A 418 5.75 -35.20 4.21
N GLY A 419 6.96 -35.33 3.65
CA GLY A 419 8.17 -35.57 4.45
C GLY A 419 8.45 -34.44 5.45
N LEU A 420 8.17 -33.19 5.08
CA LEU A 420 8.34 -32.01 5.94
C LEU A 420 7.26 -31.95 7.02
N LEU A 421 6.00 -32.24 6.67
CA LEU A 421 4.88 -32.12 7.60
C LEU A 421 4.73 -33.32 8.56
N LEU A 422 5.24 -34.51 8.21
CA LEU A 422 5.27 -35.66 9.13
C LEU A 422 6.07 -35.37 10.41
N ALA A 423 7.08 -34.50 10.35
CA ALA A 423 7.83 -34.09 11.54
C ALA A 423 6.94 -33.38 12.59
N TYR A 424 5.78 -32.88 12.19
CA TYR A 424 4.82 -32.14 13.03
C TYR A 424 3.58 -32.98 13.40
N GLU A 425 3.55 -34.28 13.09
CA GLU A 425 2.40 -35.16 13.34
C GLU A 425 1.92 -35.10 14.79
N ASN A 426 2.83 -35.16 15.76
CA ASN A 426 2.50 -35.06 17.18
C ASN A 426 1.86 -33.71 17.55
N ALA A 427 2.35 -32.61 16.96
CA ALA A 427 1.79 -31.28 17.20
C ALA A 427 0.39 -31.15 16.58
N PHE A 428 0.14 -31.78 15.43
CA PHE A 428 -1.17 -31.83 14.80
C PHE A 428 -2.17 -32.65 15.63
N ALA A 429 -1.74 -33.80 16.18
CA ALA A 429 -2.56 -34.60 17.08
C ALA A 429 -2.89 -33.84 18.37
N GLU A 430 -1.92 -33.13 18.96
CA GLU A 430 -2.16 -32.29 20.13
C GLU A 430 -3.21 -31.21 19.86
N VAL A 431 -3.15 -30.53 18.70
CA VAL A 431 -4.18 -29.52 18.34
C VAL A 431 -5.55 -30.18 18.14
N LEU A 432 -5.60 -31.35 17.48
CA LEU A 432 -6.83 -32.11 17.27
C LEU A 432 -7.54 -32.45 18.60
N PHE A 433 -6.78 -32.88 19.61
CA PHE A 433 -7.34 -33.32 20.89
C PHE A 433 -7.48 -32.20 21.94
N SER A 434 -6.95 -31.00 21.69
CA SER A 434 -7.00 -29.88 22.65
C SER A 434 -8.11 -28.87 22.38
N ASP A 435 -8.38 -28.51 21.12
CA ASP A 435 -9.40 -27.52 20.76
C ASP A 435 -10.35 -28.05 19.66
N ALA A 436 -11.64 -28.12 19.98
CA ALA A 436 -12.68 -28.56 19.06
C ALA A 436 -12.91 -27.59 17.87
N LYS A 437 -12.41 -26.34 17.92
CA LYS A 437 -12.65 -25.35 16.85
C LYS A 437 -12.03 -25.72 15.52
N TYR A 438 -10.88 -26.39 15.55
CA TYR A 438 -10.13 -26.76 14.34
C TYR A 438 -9.98 -28.27 14.17
N SER A 439 -10.65 -29.07 15.02
CA SER A 439 -10.54 -30.54 15.03
C SER A 439 -10.81 -31.15 13.66
N ASP A 440 -11.81 -30.67 12.92
CA ASP A 440 -12.15 -31.19 11.60
C ASP A 440 -11.06 -30.94 10.55
N ILE A 441 -10.34 -29.82 10.66
CA ILE A 441 -9.21 -29.49 9.77
C ILE A 441 -8.02 -30.40 10.12
N PHE A 442 -7.69 -30.52 11.41
CA PHE A 442 -6.55 -31.32 11.86
C PHE A 442 -6.78 -32.83 11.71
N ALA A 443 -8.01 -33.31 11.81
CA ALA A 443 -8.37 -34.68 11.48
C ALA A 443 -8.13 -34.97 9.98
N ARG A 444 -8.50 -34.05 9.09
CA ARG A 444 -8.24 -34.16 7.64
C ARG A 444 -6.74 -34.12 7.33
N ILE A 445 -5.99 -33.23 7.99
CA ILE A 445 -4.52 -33.18 7.90
C ILE A 445 -3.90 -34.53 8.28
N LEU A 446 -4.23 -35.08 9.45
CA LEU A 446 -3.69 -36.36 9.92
C LEU A 446 -4.13 -37.53 9.03
N TYR A 447 -5.37 -37.50 8.54
CA TYR A 447 -5.85 -38.48 7.58
C TYR A 447 -5.01 -38.45 6.30
N GLU A 448 -4.75 -37.29 5.70
CA GLU A 448 -3.92 -37.20 4.48
C GLU A 448 -2.47 -37.62 4.75
N LEU A 449 -1.92 -37.29 5.92
CA LEU A 449 -0.58 -37.70 6.35
C LEU A 449 -0.44 -39.20 6.66
N THR A 450 -1.53 -39.94 6.89
CA THR A 450 -1.49 -41.38 7.22
C THR A 450 -2.05 -42.27 6.11
N SER A 451 -3.10 -41.83 5.40
CA SER A 451 -3.88 -42.65 4.45
C SER A 451 -3.20 -42.91 3.11
N ARG A 452 -2.31 -42.02 2.64
CA ARG A 452 -1.61 -42.22 1.36
C ARG A 452 -0.29 -42.97 1.59
N PRO A 453 -0.17 -44.26 1.23
CA PRO A 453 1.09 -44.97 1.36
C PRO A 453 2.14 -44.33 0.44
N ASN A 454 3.20 -43.81 1.03
CA ASN A 454 4.37 -43.40 0.27
C ASN A 454 5.09 -44.69 -0.16
N ASN A 455 5.08 -45.02 -1.46
CA ASN A 455 5.71 -46.22 -2.04
C ASN A 455 7.24 -46.34 -1.82
N LYS A 456 7.84 -45.57 -0.90
CA LYS A 456 9.29 -45.51 -0.63
C LYS A 456 9.68 -45.31 0.84
N MET A 457 8.82 -45.58 1.82
CA MET A 457 9.31 -45.75 3.21
C MET A 457 9.40 -47.23 3.54
N ALA A 458 10.65 -47.69 3.69
CA ALA A 458 10.98 -49.01 4.20
C ALA A 458 10.20 -49.25 5.49
N ALA A 459 9.46 -50.35 5.52
CA ALA A 459 8.82 -50.84 6.73
C ALA A 459 9.90 -51.04 7.79
N ALA A 460 10.01 -50.13 8.75
CA ALA A 460 10.65 -50.45 10.00
C ALA A 460 9.77 -51.54 10.63
N ARG A 461 10.26 -52.79 10.60
CA ARG A 461 9.69 -53.93 11.31
C ARG A 461 9.52 -53.52 12.78
N GLY A 462 8.30 -53.18 13.17
CA GLY A 462 7.92 -53.09 14.57
C GLY A 462 8.00 -54.49 15.16
N ILE A 463 9.00 -54.74 15.98
CA ILE A 463 9.07 -55.90 16.86
C ILE A 463 8.03 -55.64 17.95
N TRP A 464 6.83 -56.17 17.78
CA TRP A 464 5.91 -56.36 18.90
C TRP A 464 6.37 -57.62 19.62
N GLY A 465 6.87 -57.43 20.84
CA GLY A 465 7.27 -58.53 21.73
C GLY A 465 6.07 -59.40 22.09
N MET A 466 6.29 -60.71 22.05
CA MET A 466 5.46 -61.71 22.73
C MET A 466 5.71 -61.69 24.23
#